data_AF-A0AAW0CT36-F1
#
_entry.id   AF-A0AAW0CT36-F1
#
_cell.length_a   1.000
_cell.length_b   1.000
_cell.length_c   1.000
_cell.angle_alpha   90.00
_cell.angle_beta   90.00
_cell.angle_gamma   90.00
#
_symmetry.space_group_name_H-M   'P 1'
#
loop_
_entity.id
_entity.type
_entity.pdbx_description
1 polymer ?
#
loop_
_entity_poly.entity_id
_entity_poly.type
_entity_poly.pdbx_seq_one_letter_code
_entity_poly.pdbx_strand_id
1 'polypeptide(L)'
;MAPIDFFGMRVPRRHRGKSILFKELWAVLHALRIWASPAWAGSRVLLRVDNTGGVAGLNGGSIREAPAQALLREVFLLALSFGFSISCVWVSSEQNYLADALSRFDMPRLRPLLPQFFASQRTAFPHLPPDGLNGSINHRSSPTSSGTASLPLPGALT
;
A
#
# COMPACT_ATOMS: atom_id res chain seq x y z
N MET A 1 -8.74 10.19 18.55
CA MET A 1 -8.15 9.05 17.81
C MET A 1 -8.10 9.46 16.34
N ALA A 2 -6.91 9.59 15.75
CA ALA A 2 -6.79 9.97 14.34
C ALA A 2 -7.43 8.89 13.44
N PRO A 3 -8.10 9.24 12.33
CA PRO A 3 -8.67 8.26 11.42
C PRO A 3 -7.56 7.36 10.87
N ILE A 4 -7.78 6.05 10.95
CA ILE A 4 -6.95 5.04 10.29
C ILE A 4 -7.53 4.89 8.88
N ASP A 5 -6.79 5.35 7.88
CA ASP A 5 -7.15 5.19 6.48
C ASP A 5 -6.48 3.93 5.90
N PHE A 6 -7.18 3.29 4.98
CA PHE A 6 -6.76 2.05 4.34
C PHE A 6 -7.11 2.07 2.86
N PHE A 7 -6.34 1.32 2.06
CA PHE A 7 -6.70 1.05 0.67
C PHE A 7 -6.41 -0.40 0.32
N GLY A 8 -7.18 -0.91 -0.64
CA GLY A 8 -6.93 -2.19 -1.29
C GLY A 8 -7.13 -2.04 -2.79
N MET A 9 -6.22 -2.59 -3.59
CA MET A 9 -6.34 -2.58 -5.04
C MET A 9 -5.98 -3.92 -5.66
N ARG A 10 -6.64 -4.24 -6.77
CA ARG A 10 -6.29 -5.41 -7.56
C ARG A 10 -5.11 -5.07 -8.45
N VAL A 11 -4.09 -5.93 -8.42
CA VAL A 11 -2.96 -5.81 -9.34
C VAL A 11 -3.47 -6.02 -10.78
N PRO A 12 -3.19 -5.11 -11.72
CA PRO A 12 -3.62 -5.24 -13.11
C PRO A 12 -3.23 -6.59 -13.71
N ARG A 13 -4.05 -7.14 -14.63
CA ARG A 13 -3.85 -8.49 -15.20
C ARG A 13 -2.42 -8.70 -15.73
N ARG A 14 -1.87 -7.70 -16.43
CA ARG A 14 -0.49 -7.69 -16.97
C ARG A 14 0.63 -7.86 -15.92
N HIS A 15 0.34 -7.58 -14.65
CA HIS A 15 1.30 -7.65 -13.55
C HIS A 15 1.06 -8.85 -12.62
N ARG A 16 0.05 -9.69 -12.86
CA ARG A 16 -0.26 -10.85 -12.01
C ARG A 16 0.85 -11.89 -11.96
N GLY A 17 1.59 -12.06 -13.07
CA GLY A 17 2.73 -12.97 -13.15
C GLY A 17 4.03 -12.41 -12.57
N LYS A 18 4.03 -11.17 -12.05
CA LYS A 18 5.21 -10.58 -11.39
C LYS A 18 5.39 -11.17 -9.99
N SER A 19 6.62 -11.02 -9.48
CA SER A 19 7.01 -11.52 -8.17
C SER A 19 6.16 -10.93 -7.04
N ILE A 20 6.23 -11.55 -5.87
CA ILE A 20 5.59 -11.03 -4.65
C ILE A 20 6.20 -9.67 -4.28
N LEU A 21 7.53 -9.55 -4.34
CA LEU A 21 8.26 -8.30 -4.11
C LEU A 21 7.76 -7.15 -5.01
N PHE A 22 7.55 -7.41 -6.31
CA PHE A 22 6.97 -6.43 -7.22
C PHE A 22 5.59 -5.97 -6.75
N LYS A 23 4.73 -6.91 -6.32
CA LYS A 23 3.35 -6.60 -5.90
C LYS A 23 3.32 -5.80 -4.60
N GLU A 24 4.23 -6.07 -3.67
CA GLU A 24 4.35 -5.29 -2.43
C GLU A 24 4.87 -3.87 -2.70
N LEU A 25 5.89 -3.72 -3.56
CA LEU A 25 6.35 -2.37 -3.95
C LEU A 25 5.29 -1.61 -4.74
N TRP A 26 4.49 -2.31 -5.53
CA TRP A 26 3.33 -1.73 -6.18
C TRP A 26 2.34 -1.19 -5.14
N ALA A 27 2.10 -1.94 -4.07
CA ALA A 27 1.29 -1.49 -2.93
C ALA A 27 1.87 -0.23 -2.30
N VAL A 28 3.17 -0.26 -1.96
CA VAL A 28 3.87 0.87 -1.34
C VAL A 28 3.80 2.12 -2.22
N LEU A 29 4.07 2.00 -3.51
CA LEU A 29 4.00 3.13 -4.44
C LEU A 29 2.60 3.74 -4.49
N HIS A 30 1.56 2.92 -4.55
CA HIS A 30 0.18 3.41 -4.58
C HIS A 30 -0.27 3.99 -3.24
N ALA A 31 0.15 3.40 -2.12
CA ALA A 31 -0.05 3.96 -0.79
C ALA A 31 0.48 5.40 -0.71
N LEU A 32 1.74 5.57 -1.14
CA LEU A 32 2.38 6.88 -1.16
C LEU A 32 1.69 7.83 -2.13
N ARG A 33 1.23 7.38 -3.30
CA ARG A 33 0.46 8.24 -4.23
C ARG A 33 -0.86 8.74 -3.65
N ILE A 34 -1.51 7.96 -2.80
CA ILE A 34 -2.79 8.32 -2.17
C ILE A 34 -2.56 9.32 -1.03
N TRP A 35 -1.52 9.12 -0.22
CA TRP A 35 -1.33 9.85 1.03
C TRP A 35 -0.25 10.92 1.00
N ALA A 36 0.69 10.87 0.06
CA ALA A 36 1.72 11.88 -0.08
C ALA A 36 1.06 13.25 -0.30
N SER A 37 1.48 14.20 0.51
CA SER A 37 0.97 15.57 0.48
C SER A 37 2.11 16.52 0.82
N PRO A 38 2.01 17.81 0.46
CA PRO A 38 3.01 18.80 0.81
C PRO A 38 3.27 18.90 2.33
N ALA A 39 2.32 18.49 3.17
CA ALA A 39 2.46 18.46 4.63
C ALA A 39 3.50 17.44 5.13
N TRP A 40 3.95 16.52 4.27
CA TRP A 40 5.00 15.55 4.63
C TRP A 40 6.42 16.08 4.38
N ALA A 41 6.58 17.26 3.79
CA ALA A 41 7.89 17.84 3.52
C ALA A 41 8.73 17.94 4.81
N GLY A 42 10.00 17.54 4.73
CA GLY A 42 10.93 17.46 5.87
C GLY A 42 10.69 16.29 6.82
N SER A 43 9.64 15.48 6.62
CA SER A 43 9.32 14.34 7.48
C SER A 43 9.99 13.04 7.03
N ARG A 44 9.96 12.04 7.90
CA ARG A 44 10.33 10.65 7.59
C ARG A 44 9.11 9.76 7.65
N VAL A 45 8.77 9.15 6.52
CA VAL A 45 7.69 8.17 6.39
C VAL A 45 8.22 6.78 6.72
N LEU A 46 7.61 6.15 7.73
CA LEU A 46 7.92 4.78 8.13
C LEU A 46 7.03 3.78 7.39
N LEU A 47 7.62 2.98 6.51
CA LEU A 47 6.97 1.87 5.85
C LEU A 47 7.13 0.59 6.67
N ARG A 48 6.04 -0.19 6.76
CA ARG A 48 6.00 -1.49 7.42
C ARG A 48 5.67 -2.54 6.36
N VAL A 49 6.63 -3.41 6.08
CA VAL A 49 6.54 -4.40 4.99
C VAL A 49 6.91 -5.77 5.55
N ASP A 50 6.16 -6.82 5.21
CA ASP A 50 6.40 -8.19 5.70
C ASP A 50 7.39 -8.99 4.84
N ASN A 51 7.98 -8.34 3.84
CA ASN A 51 9.00 -8.90 2.96
C ASN A 51 10.36 -8.28 3.19
N THR A 52 11.31 -9.12 3.59
CA THR A 52 12.69 -8.72 3.89
C THR A 52 13.42 -8.15 2.66
N GLY A 53 13.13 -8.65 1.45
CA GLY A 53 13.66 -8.10 0.20
C GLY A 53 13.13 -6.69 -0.10
N GLY A 54 11.86 -6.44 0.22
CA GLY A 54 11.24 -5.11 0.14
C GLY A 54 11.88 -4.14 1.12
N VAL A 55 12.08 -4.57 2.36
CA VAL A 55 12.76 -3.78 3.41
C VAL A 55 14.19 -3.43 3.00
N ALA A 56 14.97 -4.42 2.54
CA ALA A 56 16.34 -4.21 2.08
C ALA A 56 16.40 -3.23 0.89
N GLY A 57 15.49 -3.39 -0.08
CA GLY A 57 15.40 -2.50 -1.23
C GLY A 57 15.00 -1.06 -0.87
N LEU A 58 14.00 -0.88 -0.01
CA LEU A 58 13.51 0.42 0.42
C LEU A 58 14.52 1.19 1.29
N ASN A 59 15.32 0.49 2.09
CA ASN A 59 16.38 1.12 2.88
C ASN A 59 17.69 1.30 2.09
N GLY A 60 18.03 0.36 1.20
CA GLY A 60 19.29 0.34 0.46
C GLY A 60 19.23 1.04 -0.91
N GLY A 61 18.06 1.36 -1.42
CA GLY A 61 17.88 2.04 -2.71
C GLY A 61 18.05 1.15 -3.95
N SER A 62 18.21 -0.16 -3.78
CA SER A 62 18.49 -1.09 -4.88
C SER A 62 17.84 -2.45 -4.71
N ILE A 63 17.26 -2.95 -5.80
CA ILE A 63 16.65 -4.26 -5.96
C ILE A 63 17.13 -4.86 -7.28
N ARG A 64 17.45 -6.16 -7.26
CA ARG A 64 17.97 -6.88 -8.42
C ARG A 64 16.94 -7.08 -9.54
N GLU A 65 15.68 -7.33 -9.18
CA GLU A 65 14.60 -7.53 -10.16
C GLU A 65 14.26 -6.21 -10.86
N ALA A 66 14.53 -6.11 -12.16
CA ALA A 66 14.35 -4.87 -12.92
C ALA A 66 12.93 -4.27 -12.84
N PRO A 67 11.83 -5.05 -12.96
CA PRO A 67 10.48 -4.53 -12.72
C PRO A 67 10.27 -3.91 -11.34
N ALA A 68 10.80 -4.54 -10.28
CA ALA A 68 10.69 -4.05 -8.91
C ALA A 68 11.57 -2.80 -8.69
N GLN A 69 12.77 -2.77 -9.30
CA GLN A 69 13.65 -1.61 -9.26
C GLN A 69 13.03 -0.38 -9.94
N ALA A 70 12.25 -0.57 -11.00
CA ALA A 70 11.51 0.53 -11.63
C ALA A 70 10.49 1.15 -10.65
N LEU A 71 9.73 0.33 -9.92
CA LEU A 71 8.81 0.82 -8.88
C LEU A 71 9.54 1.51 -7.73
N LEU A 72 10.68 0.96 -7.31
CA LEU A 72 11.51 1.57 -6.27
C LEU A 72 11.98 2.96 -6.66
N ARG A 73 12.39 3.16 -7.93
CA ARG A 73 12.75 4.49 -8.44
C ARG A 73 11.57 5.45 -8.38
N GLU A 74 10.38 5.02 -8.76
CA GLU A 74 9.17 5.85 -8.66
C GLU A 74 8.84 6.23 -7.21
N VAL A 75 9.05 5.31 -6.26
CA VAL A 75 8.89 5.58 -4.82
C VAL A 75 9.83 6.70 -4.37
N PHE A 76 11.12 6.64 -4.72
CA PHE A 76 12.07 7.68 -4.36
C PHE A 76 11.83 9.00 -5.10
N LEU A 77 11.43 8.96 -6.37
CA LEU A 77 11.05 10.18 -7.10
C LEU A 77 9.86 10.87 -6.46
N LEU A 78 8.87 10.11 -5.98
CA LEU A 78 7.73 10.65 -5.25
C LEU A 78 8.18 11.27 -3.91
N ALA A 79 9.04 10.59 -3.16
CA ALA A 79 9.61 11.10 -1.92
C ALA A 79 10.34 12.43 -2.13
N LEU A 80 11.18 12.52 -3.17
CA LEU A 80 11.87 13.74 -3.56
C LEU A 80 10.90 14.85 -3.98
N SER A 81 9.87 14.52 -4.77
CA SER A 81 8.90 15.50 -5.28
C SER A 81 8.08 16.16 -4.17
N PHE A 82 7.80 15.43 -3.09
CA PHE A 82 7.07 15.93 -1.91
C PHE A 82 7.99 16.31 -0.75
N GLY A 83 9.31 16.18 -0.92
CA GLY A 83 10.31 16.57 0.07
C GLY A 83 10.34 15.72 1.34
N PHE A 84 9.92 14.46 1.31
CA PHE A 84 9.99 13.54 2.45
C PHE A 84 11.06 12.48 2.27
N SER A 85 11.47 11.84 3.38
CA SER A 85 12.36 10.68 3.36
C SER A 85 11.60 9.40 3.73
N ILE A 86 12.11 8.24 3.31
CA ILE A 86 11.51 6.94 3.60
C ILE A 86 12.46 6.14 4.50
N SER A 87 11.88 5.37 5.42
CA SER A 87 12.54 4.27 6.11
C SER A 87 11.59 3.07 6.11
N CYS A 88 12.13 1.86 6.08
CA CYS A 88 11.33 0.65 6.08
C CYS A 88 11.74 -0.29 7.21
N VAL A 89 10.75 -0.89 7.88
CA VAL A 89 10.97 -1.94 8.86
C VAL A 89 10.19 -3.18 8.48
N TRP A 90 10.75 -4.34 8.82
CA TRP A 90 10.04 -5.59 8.69
C TRP A 90 8.95 -5.70 9.77
N VAL A 91 7.80 -6.27 9.40
CA VAL A 91 6.73 -6.62 10.34
C VAL A 91 6.31 -8.07 10.16
N SER A 92 5.89 -8.72 11.24
CA SER A 92 5.38 -10.09 11.18
C SER A 92 4.00 -10.14 10.50
N SER A 93 3.62 -11.33 10.02
CA SER A 93 2.29 -11.54 9.42
C SER A 93 1.15 -11.24 10.39
N GLU A 94 1.35 -11.44 11.69
CA GLU A 94 0.37 -11.07 12.73
C GLU A 94 0.12 -9.56 12.78
N GLN A 95 1.18 -8.76 12.63
CA GLN A 95 1.10 -7.30 12.59
C GLN A 95 0.62 -6.79 11.22
N ASN A 96 0.83 -7.55 10.14
CA ASN A 96 0.42 -7.22 8.79
C ASN A 96 -0.98 -7.73 8.41
N TYR A 97 -1.74 -8.28 9.37
CA TYR A 97 -3.00 -8.97 9.13
C TYR A 97 -4.04 -8.14 8.36
N LEU A 98 -4.21 -6.87 8.71
CA LEU A 98 -5.15 -5.98 8.02
C LEU A 98 -4.74 -5.74 6.56
N ALA A 99 -3.45 -5.52 6.31
CA ALA A 99 -2.96 -5.37 4.95
C ALA A 99 -3.10 -6.68 4.17
N ASP A 100 -2.74 -7.85 4.72
CA ASP A 100 -2.95 -9.14 4.04
C ASP A 100 -4.43 -9.36 3.67
N ALA A 101 -5.36 -9.09 4.59
CA ALA A 101 -6.79 -9.21 4.35
C ALA A 101 -7.29 -8.23 3.27
N LEU A 102 -6.86 -6.96 3.33
CA LEU A 102 -7.17 -5.94 2.31
C LEU A 102 -6.59 -6.31 0.95
N SER A 103 -5.38 -6.89 0.94
CA SER A 103 -4.75 -7.36 -0.28
C SER A 103 -5.71 -8.38 -0.87
N ARG A 104 -6.06 -9.45 -0.17
CA ARG A 104 -6.88 -10.56 -0.70
C ARG A 104 -8.34 -10.20 -0.98
N PHE A 105 -8.80 -9.02 -0.59
CA PHE A 105 -10.22 -8.66 -0.53
C PHE A 105 -11.03 -9.70 0.27
N ASP A 106 -10.45 -10.21 1.36
CA ASP A 106 -11.05 -11.22 2.23
C ASP A 106 -12.12 -10.58 3.13
N MET A 107 -13.35 -10.46 2.61
CA MET A 107 -14.47 -9.82 3.34
C MET A 107 -14.76 -10.46 4.70
N PRO A 108 -14.77 -11.80 4.84
CA PRO A 108 -14.92 -12.43 6.16
C PRO A 108 -13.90 -11.92 7.18
N ARG A 109 -12.63 -11.78 6.79
CA ARG A 109 -11.58 -11.26 7.67
C ARG A 109 -11.67 -9.76 7.92
N LEU A 110 -12.12 -8.98 6.93
CA LEU A 110 -12.18 -7.51 7.00
C LEU A 110 -13.38 -6.98 7.79
N ARG A 111 -14.53 -7.66 7.73
CA ARG A 111 -15.76 -7.22 8.38
C ARG A 111 -15.63 -6.94 9.89
N PRO A 112 -14.99 -7.81 10.70
CA PRO A 112 -14.78 -7.51 12.11
C PRO A 112 -13.71 -6.43 12.37
N LEU A 113 -12.77 -6.21 11.43
CA LEU A 113 -11.67 -5.24 11.60
C LEU A 113 -12.10 -3.80 11.27
N LEU A 114 -13.06 -3.64 10.35
CA LEU A 114 -13.50 -2.33 9.84
C LEU A 114 -15.03 -2.17 9.96
N PRO A 115 -15.63 -2.37 11.15
CA PRO A 115 -17.10 -2.35 11.30
C PRO A 115 -17.70 -1.02 10.86
N GLN A 116 -17.02 0.11 11.11
CA GLN A 116 -17.44 1.44 10.68
C GLN A 116 -17.49 1.61 9.16
N PHE A 117 -16.57 0.97 8.42
CA PHE A 117 -16.56 1.06 6.95
C PHE A 117 -17.76 0.32 6.33
N PHE A 118 -18.09 -0.85 6.88
CA PHE A 118 -19.23 -1.64 6.40
C PHE A 118 -20.58 -1.12 6.92
N ALA A 119 -20.59 -0.41 8.05
CA ALA A 119 -21.78 0.28 8.54
C ALA A 119 -22.10 1.54 7.70
N SER A 120 -21.07 2.21 7.17
CA SER A 120 -21.21 3.46 6.42
C SER A 120 -21.24 3.30 4.90
N GLN A 121 -21.76 2.18 4.34
CA GLN A 121 -22.02 2.08 2.90
C GLN A 121 -23.17 2.98 2.42
N ARG A 122 -22.92 4.29 2.48
CA ARG A 122 -23.33 5.29 1.51
C ARG A 122 -22.06 6.08 1.17
N THR A 123 -21.58 5.90 -0.06
CA THR A 123 -20.53 6.66 -0.78
C THR A 123 -19.09 6.09 -0.85
N ALA A 124 -18.79 5.61 -2.07
CA ALA A 124 -17.54 5.72 -2.82
C ALA A 124 -16.24 5.08 -2.28
N PHE A 125 -15.90 3.91 -2.85
CA PHE A 125 -14.51 3.67 -3.25
C PHE A 125 -14.07 4.84 -4.15
N PRO A 126 -12.86 5.41 -3.99
CA PRO A 126 -12.37 6.42 -4.90
C PRO A 126 -12.43 5.87 -6.33
N HIS A 127 -13.29 6.48 -7.15
CA HIS A 127 -13.54 6.08 -8.51
C HIS A 127 -12.28 6.39 -9.33
N LEU A 128 -11.42 5.40 -9.54
CA LEU A 128 -10.45 5.46 -10.63
C LEU A 128 -11.22 5.49 -11.96
N PRO A 129 -10.80 6.28 -12.96
CA PRO A 129 -11.48 6.34 -14.25
C PRO A 129 -11.54 4.94 -14.89
N PRO A 130 -12.65 4.59 -15.57
CA PRO A 130 -12.88 3.25 -16.06
C PRO A 130 -12.12 3.06 -17.38
N ASP A 131 -10.89 2.58 -17.31
CA ASP A 131 -10.27 1.95 -18.48
C ASP A 131 -10.89 0.55 -18.67
N GLY A 132 -11.97 0.52 -19.46
CA GLY A 132 -12.40 -0.63 -20.27
C GLY A 132 -12.63 -1.96 -19.54
N LEU A 133 -13.75 -2.09 -18.83
CA LEU A 133 -14.25 -3.39 -18.37
C LEU A 133 -15.10 -4.06 -19.47
N ASN A 134 -14.62 -5.19 -19.97
CA ASN A 134 -15.49 -6.28 -20.36
C ASN A 134 -14.84 -7.62 -19.98
N GLY A 135 -15.56 -8.44 -19.21
CA GLY A 135 -15.19 -9.84 -19.02
C GLY A 135 -15.30 -10.37 -17.60
N SER A 136 -16.52 -10.82 -17.28
CA SER A 136 -16.90 -12.05 -16.56
C SER A 136 -16.21 -12.41 -15.24
N ILE A 137 -17.05 -12.55 -14.22
CA ILE A 137 -16.77 -13.04 -12.87
C ILE A 137 -16.36 -14.51 -12.98
N ASN A 138 -15.11 -14.82 -12.64
CA ASN A 138 -14.69 -16.18 -12.35
C ASN A 138 -13.86 -16.22 -11.06
N HIS A 139 -14.34 -17.04 -10.14
CA HIS A 139 -13.88 -17.26 -8.79
C HIS A 139 -12.58 -18.08 -8.80
N ARG A 140 -11.42 -17.42 -8.99
CA ARG A 140 -10.09 -17.98 -8.67
C ARG A 140 -9.22 -16.90 -8.04
N SER A 141 -8.62 -17.28 -6.91
CA SER A 141 -7.62 -16.56 -6.10
C SER A 141 -6.68 -15.72 -6.98
N SER A 142 -6.96 -14.42 -7.04
CA SER A 142 -6.14 -13.45 -7.76
C SER A 142 -5.19 -12.80 -6.77
N PRO A 143 -3.89 -12.59 -7.10
CA PRO A 143 -2.97 -11.85 -6.25
C PRO A 143 -3.28 -10.35 -6.33
N THR A 144 -3.24 -9.71 -5.19
CA THR A 144 -3.82 -8.40 -4.93
C THR A 144 -2.94 -7.65 -3.91
N SER A 145 -3.13 -6.34 -3.75
CA SER A 145 -2.14 -5.42 -3.17
C SER A 145 -2.84 -4.39 -2.27
N SER A 146 -2.25 -3.99 -1.15
CA SER A 146 -2.89 -3.13 -0.13
C SER A 146 -1.89 -2.45 0.81
N GLY A 147 -2.37 -1.48 1.57
CA GLY A 147 -1.62 -0.85 2.66
C GLY A 147 -2.53 -0.10 3.64
N THR A 148 -1.95 0.26 4.79
CA THR A 148 -2.60 1.01 5.86
C THR A 148 -1.73 2.21 6.25
N ALA A 149 -2.34 3.31 6.66
CA ALA A 149 -1.63 4.48 7.18
C ALA A 149 -2.19 4.90 8.54
N SER A 150 -1.33 5.52 9.34
CA SER A 150 -1.71 6.25 10.54
C SER A 150 -1.07 7.62 10.47
N LEU A 151 -1.83 8.67 10.79
CA LEU A 151 -1.27 10.03 10.86
C LEU A 151 -0.19 10.12 11.95
N PRO A 152 0.84 10.97 11.77
CA PRO A 152 1.76 11.29 12.86
C PRO A 152 0.97 11.87 14.04
N LEU A 153 1.27 11.38 15.25
CA LEU A 153 0.71 11.94 16.48
C LEU A 153 1.11 13.43 16.57
N PRO A 154 0.15 14.35 16.82
CA PRO A 154 0.50 15.74 17.06
C PRO A 154 1.20 15.86 18.42
N GLY A 155 2.48 16.24 18.40
CA GLY A 155 3.20 16.77 19.57
C GLY A 155 4.10 15.79 20.30
N ALA A 156 5.40 15.83 19.98
CA ALA A 156 6.49 15.58 20.93
C ALA A 156 7.71 16.41 20.50
N LEU A 157 7.58 17.73 20.59
CA LEU A 157 8.71 18.66 20.66
C LEU A 157 8.48 19.56 21.86
N THR A 158 9.12 19.20 22.97
CA THR A 158 9.71 20.09 23.98
C THR A 158 10.90 19.36 24.57
#